data_AF-A0A4U9HCP5-F1
#
_entry.id   AF-A0A4U9HCP5-F1
#
_cell.length_a   1.000
_cell.length_b   1.000
_cell.length_c   1.000
_cell.angle_alpha   90.00
_cell.angle_beta   90.00
_cell.angle_gamma   90.00
#
_symmetry.space_group_name_H-M   'P 1'
#
loop_
_entity.id
_entity.type
_entity.pdbx_description
1 polymer ?
#
loop_
_entity_poly.entity_id
_entity_poly.type
_entity_poly.pdbx_seq_one_letter_code
_entity_poly.pdbx_strand_id
1 'polypeptide(L)'
;MNRMTRPACLMLRALKERYAQHHGVYIQDSALKAAVVLSRRHLCGRQLPDKAVDLLDIASARVRMSLEVEPEPLMQIRAELAALAMEQQALEQDEAQSDEVDPARLADICDRCLWLQQQRASLEQQLQQERELARRLLSARQAERDDECAALQQQLAVLQASVPLLSLDVDARMVATVIADWCGIALSSLLKDERSCLLQLEQRLSEQVIGQESAMAALAQRLYTASTQLRLENGPLGVFLLLGPAGVGKMASARALAENLYADDASLLTLNMAEYQEACAVKHLIGGHGEQAEEEGTLTEAVRLRPYSVVLLEEVEKAHGEVQKLLCRLFEHGSLRDGKGRLIDFHHTVFLLSSDLGREQLLQQLDTQPDATDAELSAVLQPILRARFQPALLAQAQALIYRPLDVDALRRIVASRLQQIMQRLRQRYDLRCVVDDSLSDALVSVGLQAEGGVRHIDSVLNQQILPTVSRQLLQRLEEHRKPQLLQLAYDPRQGVVLNFDVGSGYQC
;
A
#
# COMPACT_ATOMS: atom_id res chain seq x y z
N MET A 1 12.86 13.93 19.70
CA MET A 1 13.63 12.68 19.49
C MET A 1 13.41 11.77 20.69
N ASN A 2 12.89 10.56 20.46
CA ASN A 2 12.22 9.72 21.46
C ASN A 2 13.15 9.16 22.58
N ARG A 3 12.61 8.84 23.77
CA ARG A 3 13.40 8.41 24.97
C ARG A 3 14.21 7.12 24.78
N MET A 4 13.80 6.21 23.90
CA MET A 4 14.45 4.90 23.67
C MET A 4 15.39 4.86 22.45
N THR A 5 15.24 5.77 21.49
CA THR A 5 16.06 5.79 20.25
C THR A 5 17.48 6.31 20.51
N ARG A 6 17.62 7.30 21.39
CA ARG A 6 18.91 7.93 21.68
C ARG A 6 19.89 6.96 22.39
N PRO A 7 19.47 6.17 23.41
CA PRO A 7 20.32 5.13 24.00
C PRO A 7 20.72 4.05 22.99
N ALA A 8 19.80 3.57 22.15
CA ALA A 8 20.10 2.55 21.15
C ALA A 8 21.14 3.04 20.12
N CYS A 9 21.02 4.28 19.63
CA CYS A 9 22.03 4.86 18.75
C CYS A 9 23.41 4.98 19.42
N LEU A 10 23.47 5.30 20.72
CA LEU A 10 24.74 5.37 21.46
C LEU A 10 25.37 3.98 21.61
N MET A 11 24.57 2.95 21.89
CA MET A 11 25.03 1.55 21.96
C MET A 11 25.60 1.10 20.60
N LEU A 12 24.89 1.36 19.49
CA LEU A 12 25.36 1.04 18.14
C LEU A 12 26.65 1.79 17.78
N ARG A 13 26.82 3.04 18.20
CA ARG A 13 28.07 3.79 18.01
C ARG A 13 29.25 3.16 18.73
N ALA A 14 29.03 2.65 19.95
CA ALA A 14 30.07 1.93 20.69
C ALA A 14 30.44 0.59 20.03
N LEU A 15 29.48 -0.06 19.37
CA LEU A 15 29.71 -1.32 18.65
C LEU A 15 30.26 -1.14 17.23
N LYS A 16 30.12 0.07 16.66
CA LYS A 16 30.45 0.40 15.26
C LYS A 16 31.84 -0.09 14.84
N GLU A 17 32.88 0.25 15.61
CA GLU A 17 34.26 -0.08 15.25
C GLU A 17 34.50 -1.59 15.21
N ARG A 18 33.92 -2.34 16.15
CA ARG A 18 34.05 -3.79 16.22
C ARG A 18 33.40 -4.49 15.01
N TYR A 19 32.19 -4.06 14.61
CA TYR A 19 31.51 -4.62 13.44
C TYR A 19 32.20 -4.22 12.12
N ALA A 20 32.65 -2.97 12.02
CA ALA A 20 33.42 -2.49 10.88
C ALA A 20 34.70 -3.31 10.68
N GLN A 21 35.45 -3.59 11.75
CA GLN A 21 36.65 -4.44 11.71
C GLN A 21 36.32 -5.90 11.37
N HIS A 22 35.28 -6.48 11.99
CA HIS A 22 34.90 -7.87 11.77
C HIS A 22 34.52 -8.16 10.30
N HIS A 23 33.80 -7.24 9.66
CA HIS A 23 33.36 -7.41 8.27
C HIS A 23 34.31 -6.76 7.25
N GLY A 24 35.28 -5.95 7.70
CA GLY A 24 36.17 -5.21 6.82
C GLY A 24 35.47 -4.11 6.02
N VAL A 25 34.43 -3.48 6.59
CA VAL A 25 33.59 -2.47 5.93
C VAL A 25 33.58 -1.17 6.70
N TYR A 26 33.31 -0.06 6.02
CA TYR A 26 33.07 1.22 6.68
C TYR A 26 31.57 1.42 6.93
N ILE A 27 31.21 1.78 8.16
CA ILE A 27 29.82 2.02 8.57
C ILE A 27 29.60 3.52 8.76
N GLN A 28 28.61 4.09 8.07
CA GLN A 28 28.27 5.51 8.23
C GLN A 28 27.40 5.75 9.47
N ASP A 29 27.48 6.94 10.09
CA ASP A 29 26.58 7.30 11.21
C ASP A 29 25.11 7.39 10.77
N SER A 30 24.87 7.70 9.49
CA SER A 30 23.55 7.66 8.86
C SER A 30 22.94 6.25 8.90
N ALA A 31 23.74 5.21 8.66
CA ALA A 31 23.31 3.82 8.73
C ALA A 31 22.90 3.41 10.15
N LEU A 32 23.63 3.86 11.17
CA LEU A 32 23.27 3.58 12.57
C LEU A 32 21.91 4.19 12.93
N LYS A 33 21.68 5.44 12.53
CA LYS A 33 20.39 6.12 12.74
C LYS A 33 19.27 5.40 11.99
N ALA A 34 19.50 5.07 10.72
CA ALA A 34 18.54 4.34 9.89
C ALA A 34 18.21 2.97 10.51
N ALA A 35 19.22 2.25 11.02
CA ALA A 35 19.03 0.93 11.60
C ALA A 35 18.12 1.00 12.83
N VAL A 36 18.31 1.98 13.71
CA VAL A 36 17.42 2.14 14.88
C VAL A 36 16.01 2.59 14.47
N VAL A 37 15.91 3.58 13.58
CA VAL A 37 14.61 4.16 13.19
C VAL A 37 13.77 3.15 12.41
N LEU A 38 14.34 2.54 11.37
CA LEU A 38 13.62 1.62 10.50
C LEU A 38 13.36 0.27 11.19
N SER A 39 14.31 -0.27 11.97
CA SER A 39 14.04 -1.51 12.73
C SER A 39 12.96 -1.29 13.80
N ARG A 40 12.90 -0.10 14.41
CA ARG A 40 11.80 0.25 15.31
C ARG A 40 10.46 0.25 14.57
N ARG A 41 10.43 0.78 13.35
CA ARG A 41 9.22 0.95 12.56
C ARG A 41 8.69 -0.36 11.97
N HIS A 42 9.57 -1.18 11.42
CA HIS A 42 9.18 -2.33 10.60
C HIS A 42 9.43 -3.70 11.25
N LEU A 43 10.28 -3.79 12.29
CA LEU A 43 10.58 -5.05 12.98
C LEU A 43 9.94 -5.08 14.38
N CYS A 44 8.62 -5.24 14.42
CA CYS A 44 7.80 -5.06 15.62
C CYS A 44 7.82 -6.24 16.61
N GLY A 45 8.32 -7.41 16.20
CA GLY A 45 8.49 -8.58 17.06
C GLY A 45 9.81 -8.65 17.85
N ARG A 46 10.71 -7.66 17.67
CA ARG A 46 12.06 -7.67 18.26
C ARG A 46 12.34 -6.37 19.01
N GLN A 47 13.17 -6.44 20.06
CA GLN A 47 13.48 -5.30 20.92
C GLN A 47 14.74 -4.57 20.46
N LEU A 48 14.78 -3.25 20.70
CA LEU A 48 16.01 -2.47 20.60
C LEU A 48 16.86 -2.73 21.86
N PRO A 49 18.20 -2.77 21.75
CA PRO A 49 19.01 -2.49 20.55
C PRO A 49 19.20 -3.69 19.60
N ASP A 50 18.91 -4.91 20.04
CA ASP A 50 19.29 -6.15 19.35
C ASP A 50 18.88 -6.20 17.87
N LYS A 51 17.64 -5.85 17.56
CA LYS A 51 17.17 -5.85 16.16
C LYS A 51 17.92 -4.90 15.24
N ALA A 52 18.43 -3.79 15.77
CA ALA A 52 19.20 -2.83 15.00
C ALA A 52 20.65 -3.30 14.84
N VAL A 53 21.16 -4.07 15.80
CA VAL A 53 22.47 -4.73 15.73
C VAL A 53 22.44 -5.83 14.65
N ASP A 54 21.42 -6.71 14.67
CA ASP A 54 21.27 -7.77 13.65
C ASP A 54 21.15 -7.20 12.24
N LEU A 55 20.40 -6.11 12.11
CA LEU A 55 20.25 -5.41 10.85
C LEU A 55 21.58 -4.84 10.36
N LEU A 56 22.36 -4.24 11.26
CA LEU A 56 23.67 -3.70 10.94
C LEU A 56 24.66 -4.80 10.57
N ASP A 57 24.59 -5.95 11.23
CA ASP A 57 25.43 -7.11 10.96
C ASP A 57 25.17 -7.67 9.54
N ILE A 58 23.90 -7.87 9.19
CA ILE A 58 23.50 -8.38 7.86
C ILE A 58 23.80 -7.35 6.77
N ALA A 59 23.56 -6.07 7.02
CA ALA A 59 23.96 -5.00 6.11
C ALA A 59 25.48 -4.97 5.87
N SER A 60 26.28 -5.17 6.92
CA SER A 60 27.74 -5.24 6.84
C SER A 60 28.22 -6.46 6.06
N ALA A 61 27.62 -7.62 6.30
CA ALA A 61 27.92 -8.84 5.56
C ALA A 61 27.59 -8.70 4.07
N ARG A 62 26.49 -8.04 3.72
CA ARG A 62 26.08 -7.80 2.33
C ARG A 62 27.03 -6.84 1.61
N VAL A 63 27.44 -5.75 2.26
CA VAL A 63 28.43 -4.80 1.72
C VAL A 63 29.77 -5.50 1.46
N ARG A 64 30.22 -6.33 2.40
CA ARG A 64 31.44 -7.14 2.22
C ARG A 64 31.38 -8.00 0.95
N MET A 65 30.23 -8.60 0.67
CA MET A 65 30.01 -9.43 -0.52
C MET A 65 29.75 -8.63 -1.80
N SER A 66 29.43 -7.33 -1.70
CA SER A 66 28.95 -6.51 -2.83
C SER A 66 29.95 -6.37 -3.98
N LEU A 67 31.25 -6.50 -3.71
CA LEU A 67 32.29 -6.45 -4.75
C LEU A 67 32.36 -7.73 -5.58
N GLU A 68 32.04 -8.87 -4.98
CA GLU A 68 32.23 -10.21 -5.54
C GLU A 68 30.94 -10.76 -6.14
N VAL A 69 29.80 -10.47 -5.51
CA VAL A 69 28.48 -10.97 -5.93
C VAL A 69 27.95 -10.19 -7.12
N GLU A 70 27.22 -10.89 -7.99
CA GLU A 70 26.49 -10.29 -9.11
C GLU A 70 25.28 -9.49 -8.57
N PRO A 71 25.10 -8.21 -8.94
CA PRO A 71 23.95 -7.42 -8.53
C PRO A 71 22.61 -8.03 -8.95
N GLU A 72 21.58 -7.82 -8.11
CA GLU A 72 20.23 -8.35 -8.35
C GLU A 72 19.64 -7.99 -9.73
N PRO A 73 19.76 -6.74 -10.25
CA PRO A 73 19.23 -6.41 -11.58
C PRO A 73 19.82 -7.26 -12.71
N LEU A 74 21.11 -7.61 -12.61
CA LEU A 74 21.78 -8.47 -13.59
C LEU A 74 21.32 -9.93 -13.44
N MET A 75 21.16 -10.41 -12.21
CA MET A 75 20.61 -11.75 -11.95
C MET A 75 19.18 -11.89 -12.50
N GLN A 76 18.32 -10.88 -12.32
CA GLN A 76 16.95 -10.87 -12.84
C GLN A 76 16.91 -10.91 -14.38
N ILE A 77 17.70 -10.06 -15.05
CA ILE A 77 17.79 -10.06 -16.53
C ILE A 77 18.31 -11.41 -17.04
N ARG A 78 19.30 -11.99 -16.36
CA ARG A 78 19.85 -13.30 -16.73
C ARG A 78 18.82 -14.42 -16.60
N ALA A 79 18.00 -14.39 -15.56
CA ALA A 79 16.91 -15.34 -15.37
C ALA A 79 15.81 -15.18 -16.44
N GLU A 80 15.43 -13.94 -16.77
CA GLU A 80 14.45 -13.64 -17.82
C GLU A 80 14.94 -14.10 -19.20
N LEU A 81 16.20 -13.82 -19.55
CA LEU A 81 16.82 -14.30 -20.79
C LEU A 81 16.87 -15.82 -20.87
N ALA A 82 17.18 -16.52 -19.76
CA ALA A 82 17.18 -17.97 -19.72
C ALA A 82 15.77 -18.54 -19.93
N ALA A 83 14.74 -17.94 -19.33
CA ALA A 83 13.35 -18.35 -19.52
C ALA A 83 12.89 -18.16 -20.98
N LEU A 84 13.20 -17.00 -21.57
CA LEU A 84 12.89 -16.72 -22.98
C LEU A 84 13.61 -17.65 -23.94
N ALA A 85 14.87 -18.01 -23.66
CA ALA A 85 15.62 -18.97 -24.46
C ALA A 85 15.01 -20.38 -24.41
N MET A 86 14.52 -20.80 -23.24
CA MET A 86 13.80 -22.08 -23.11
C MET A 86 12.47 -22.05 -23.87
N GLU A 87 11.73 -20.93 -23.81
CA GLU A 87 10.48 -20.75 -24.56
C GLU A 87 10.72 -20.77 -26.08
N GLN A 88 11.74 -20.04 -26.55
CA GLN A 88 12.13 -20.03 -27.96
C GLN A 88 12.47 -21.44 -28.45
N GLN A 89 13.31 -22.17 -27.70
CA GLN A 89 13.71 -23.53 -28.09
C GLN A 89 12.52 -24.49 -28.15
N ALA A 90 11.55 -24.36 -27.24
CA ALA A 90 10.34 -25.17 -27.27
C ALA A 90 9.49 -24.86 -28.52
N LEU A 91 9.30 -23.58 -28.85
CA LEU A 91 8.55 -23.15 -30.02
C LEU A 91 9.22 -23.58 -31.34
N GLU A 92 10.55 -23.48 -31.44
CA GLU A 92 11.31 -23.95 -32.61
C GLU A 92 11.23 -25.48 -32.80
N GLN A 93 11.17 -26.24 -31.69
CA GLN A 93 10.97 -27.69 -31.75
C GLN A 93 9.57 -28.07 -32.20
N ASP A 94 8.56 -27.32 -31.74
CA ASP A 94 7.18 -27.50 -32.18
C ASP A 94 7.01 -27.12 -33.66
N GLU A 95 7.66 -26.06 -34.14
CA GLU A 95 7.67 -25.64 -35.56
C GLU A 95 8.29 -26.73 -36.45
N ALA A 96 9.33 -27.40 -35.96
CA ALA A 96 9.96 -28.51 -36.68
C ALA A 96 9.09 -29.78 -36.74
N GLN A 97 8.08 -29.91 -35.87
CA GLN A 97 7.20 -31.08 -35.78
C GLN A 97 5.76 -30.82 -36.25
N SER A 98 5.32 -29.56 -36.33
CA SER A 98 3.98 -29.15 -36.76
C SER A 98 3.98 -27.72 -37.32
N ASP A 99 3.23 -27.48 -38.40
CA ASP A 99 3.17 -26.17 -39.11
C ASP A 99 2.39 -25.05 -38.35
N GLU A 100 1.88 -25.29 -37.14
CA GLU A 100 1.07 -24.33 -36.36
C GLU A 100 1.86 -23.66 -35.24
N VAL A 101 2.95 -22.97 -35.57
CA VAL A 101 3.62 -22.06 -34.63
C VAL A 101 3.30 -20.62 -35.01
N ASP A 102 2.94 -19.80 -34.02
CA ASP A 102 2.64 -18.39 -34.24
C ASP A 102 3.95 -17.60 -34.47
N PRO A 103 4.24 -17.15 -35.71
CA PRO A 103 5.48 -16.45 -36.01
C PRO A 103 5.57 -15.09 -35.30
N ALA A 104 4.43 -14.52 -34.86
CA ALA A 104 4.40 -13.28 -34.10
C ALA A 104 5.04 -13.45 -32.71
N ARG A 105 4.85 -14.61 -32.06
CA ARG A 105 5.41 -14.87 -30.72
C ARG A 105 6.94 -15.00 -30.75
N LEU A 106 7.49 -15.66 -31.77
CA LEU A 106 8.95 -15.75 -31.97
C LEU A 106 9.57 -14.38 -32.25
N ALA A 107 8.90 -13.52 -33.03
CA ALA A 107 9.33 -12.15 -33.25
C ALA A 107 9.33 -11.33 -31.95
N ASP A 108 8.27 -11.42 -31.14
CA ASP A 108 8.18 -10.75 -29.83
C ASP A 108 9.30 -11.19 -28.87
N ILE A 109 9.60 -12.49 -28.82
CA ILE A 109 10.70 -13.04 -28.00
C ILE A 109 12.04 -12.49 -28.48
N CYS A 110 12.29 -12.46 -29.79
CA CYS A 110 13.51 -11.88 -30.36
C CYS A 110 13.68 -10.41 -29.98
N ASP A 111 12.64 -9.59 -30.13
CA ASP A 111 12.65 -8.17 -29.78
C ASP A 111 12.90 -7.98 -28.28
N ARG A 112 12.24 -8.79 -27.44
CA ARG A 112 12.43 -8.74 -25.98
C ARG A 112 13.84 -9.15 -25.56
N CYS A 113 14.38 -10.22 -26.14
CA CYS A 113 15.75 -10.68 -25.91
C CYS A 113 16.77 -9.60 -26.28
N LEU A 114 16.60 -8.95 -27.45
CA LEU A 114 17.49 -7.89 -27.90
C LEU A 114 17.46 -6.69 -26.95
N TRP A 115 16.28 -6.29 -26.49
CA TRP A 115 16.12 -5.24 -25.49
C TRP A 115 16.81 -5.59 -24.16
N LEU A 116 16.58 -6.80 -23.64
CA LEU A 116 17.20 -7.27 -22.39
C LEU A 116 18.72 -7.38 -22.49
N GLN A 117 19.26 -7.82 -23.63
CA GLN A 117 20.70 -7.87 -23.87
C GLN A 117 21.33 -6.48 -23.88
N GLN A 118 20.68 -5.49 -24.51
CA GLN A 118 21.13 -4.10 -24.47
C GLN A 118 21.14 -3.55 -23.04
N GLN A 119 20.09 -3.82 -22.25
CA GLN A 119 20.07 -3.44 -20.84
C GLN A 119 21.19 -4.11 -20.05
N ARG A 120 21.38 -5.43 -20.23
CA ARG A 120 22.46 -6.17 -19.56
C ARG A 120 23.83 -5.56 -19.85
N ALA A 121 24.14 -5.28 -21.11
CA ALA A 121 25.39 -4.68 -21.51
C ALA A 121 25.62 -3.30 -20.85
N SER A 122 24.57 -2.47 -20.77
CA SER A 122 24.66 -1.16 -20.11
C SER A 122 24.95 -1.29 -18.60
N LEU A 123 24.30 -2.23 -17.91
CA LEU A 123 24.51 -2.47 -16.48
C LEU A 123 25.86 -3.15 -16.19
N GLU A 124 26.31 -4.07 -17.04
CA GLU A 124 27.65 -4.67 -16.95
C GLU A 124 28.75 -3.61 -17.07
N GLN A 125 28.61 -2.69 -18.04
CA GLN A 125 29.53 -1.56 -18.20
C GLN A 125 29.54 -0.66 -16.96
N GLN A 126 28.36 -0.29 -16.44
CA GLN A 126 28.24 0.51 -15.23
C GLN A 126 28.90 -0.19 -14.04
N LEU A 127 28.60 -1.48 -13.82
CA LEU A 127 29.19 -2.28 -12.74
C LEU A 127 30.72 -2.34 -12.83
N GLN A 128 31.27 -2.48 -14.04
CA GLN A 128 32.71 -2.50 -14.24
C GLN A 128 33.36 -1.17 -13.82
N GLN A 129 32.76 -0.04 -14.23
CA GLN A 129 33.24 1.29 -13.84
C GLN A 129 33.10 1.52 -12.33
N GLU A 130 31.96 1.12 -11.74
CA GLU A 130 31.73 1.16 -10.30
C GLU A 130 32.79 0.35 -9.53
N ARG A 131 33.11 -0.87 -9.97
CA ARG A 131 34.13 -1.73 -9.35
C ARG A 131 35.54 -1.13 -9.44
N GLU A 132 35.87 -0.48 -10.55
CA GLU A 132 37.17 0.18 -10.73
C GLU A 132 37.33 1.35 -9.75
N LEU A 133 36.34 2.26 -9.73
CA LEU A 133 36.32 3.39 -8.80
C LEU A 133 36.34 2.92 -7.35
N ALA A 134 35.57 1.86 -7.04
CA ALA A 134 35.51 1.27 -5.73
C ALA A 134 36.86 0.72 -5.24
N ARG A 135 37.59 0.02 -6.11
CA ARG A 135 38.94 -0.47 -5.79
C ARG A 135 39.94 0.66 -5.58
N ARG A 136 39.89 1.71 -6.40
CA ARG A 136 40.73 2.91 -6.25
C ARG A 136 40.43 3.66 -4.96
N LEU A 137 39.17 3.71 -4.56
CA LEU A 137 38.75 4.35 -3.32
C LEU A 137 39.23 3.56 -2.09
N LEU A 138 39.16 2.23 -2.14
CA LEU A 138 39.72 1.37 -1.09
C LEU A 138 41.23 1.55 -0.95
N SER A 139 41.99 1.61 -2.06
CA SER A 139 43.43 1.83 -2.01
C SER A 139 43.80 3.24 -1.51
N ALA A 140 43.05 4.27 -1.90
CA ALA A 140 43.25 5.64 -1.40
C ALA A 140 42.98 5.75 0.11
N ARG A 141 41.97 5.03 0.63
CA ARG A 141 41.69 4.95 2.07
C ARG A 141 42.81 4.27 2.85
N GLN A 142 43.36 3.18 2.32
CA GLN A 142 44.51 2.50 2.93
C GLN A 142 45.77 3.37 2.97
N ALA A 143 45.91 4.29 2.00
CA ALA A 143 47.02 5.23 1.93
C ALA A 143 46.77 6.55 2.67
N GLU A 144 45.66 6.69 3.40
CA GLU A 144 45.26 7.89 4.16
C GLU A 144 45.23 9.18 3.30
N ARG A 145 44.80 9.07 2.03
CA ARG A 145 44.70 10.21 1.11
C ARG A 145 43.28 10.77 1.06
N ASP A 146 42.95 11.62 2.02
CA ASP A 146 41.60 12.15 2.20
C ASP A 146 41.06 12.92 0.97
N ASP A 147 41.90 13.74 0.33
CA ASP A 147 41.52 14.52 -0.86
C ASP A 147 41.17 13.62 -2.07
N GLU A 148 41.97 12.57 -2.31
CA GLU A 148 41.71 11.59 -3.36
C GLU A 148 40.45 10.76 -3.06
N CYS A 149 40.23 10.41 -1.79
CA CYS A 149 39.03 9.68 -1.36
C CYS A 149 37.75 10.50 -1.62
N ALA A 150 37.75 11.79 -1.27
CA ALA A 150 36.61 12.67 -1.49
C ALA A 150 36.29 12.82 -2.99
N ALA A 151 37.32 13.00 -3.84
CA ALA A 151 37.15 13.09 -5.28
C ALA A 151 36.59 11.79 -5.89
N LEU A 152 37.10 10.63 -5.49
CA LEU A 152 36.63 9.32 -5.97
C LEU A 152 35.21 9.00 -5.48
N GLN A 153 34.87 9.37 -4.24
CA GLN A 153 33.50 9.25 -3.72
C GLN A 153 32.52 10.09 -4.54
N GLN A 154 32.90 11.31 -4.92
CA GLN A 154 32.07 12.16 -5.76
C GLN A 154 31.90 11.59 -7.17
N GLN A 155 32.96 11.06 -7.78
CA GLN A 155 32.88 10.37 -9.08
C GLN A 155 31.96 9.16 -9.03
N LEU A 156 32.08 8.33 -7.98
CA LEU A 156 31.22 7.18 -7.77
C LEU A 156 29.75 7.60 -7.62
N ALA A 157 29.48 8.66 -6.84
CA ALA A 157 28.12 9.16 -6.63
C ALA A 157 27.48 9.70 -7.92
N VAL A 158 28.24 10.40 -8.77
CA VAL A 158 27.77 10.89 -10.07
C VAL A 158 27.42 9.73 -11.00
N LEU A 159 28.24 8.68 -11.02
CA LEU A 159 28.03 7.51 -11.85
C LEU A 159 26.84 6.66 -11.38
N GLN A 160 26.71 6.48 -10.06
CA GLN A 160 25.64 5.67 -9.47
C GLN A 160 24.27 6.37 -9.51
N ALA A 161 24.23 7.70 -9.54
CA ALA A 161 23.01 8.51 -9.56
C ALA A 161 21.92 7.95 -8.62
N SER A 162 20.83 7.40 -9.17
CA SER A 162 19.73 6.80 -8.41
C SER A 162 19.79 5.27 -8.28
N VAL A 163 20.64 4.57 -9.05
CA VAL A 163 20.68 3.09 -9.15
C VAL A 163 22.11 2.57 -8.95
N PRO A 164 22.60 2.50 -7.70
CA PRO A 164 23.89 1.89 -7.40
C PRO A 164 23.83 0.37 -7.59
N LEU A 165 24.79 -0.18 -8.34
CA LEU A 165 24.93 -1.64 -8.52
C LEU A 165 25.83 -2.25 -7.46
N LEU A 166 26.76 -1.48 -6.90
CA LEU A 166 27.55 -1.85 -5.74
C LEU A 166 27.42 -0.86 -4.58
N SER A 167 27.58 -1.35 -3.36
CA SER A 167 27.78 -0.54 -2.17
C SER A 167 29.10 -0.88 -1.49
N LEU A 168 29.96 0.12 -1.29
CA LEU A 168 31.24 -0.02 -0.58
C LEU A 168 31.12 0.19 0.93
N ASP A 169 30.18 1.04 1.33
CA ASP A 169 29.98 1.44 2.71
C ASP A 169 28.58 1.02 3.16
N VAL A 170 28.45 0.72 4.45
CA VAL A 170 27.14 0.52 5.07
C VAL A 170 26.54 1.91 5.31
N ASP A 171 25.60 2.29 4.44
CA ASP A 171 24.86 3.55 4.50
C ASP A 171 23.38 3.32 4.90
N ALA A 172 22.61 4.40 4.95
CA ALA A 172 21.18 4.32 5.26
C ALA A 172 20.37 3.54 4.21
N ARG A 173 20.82 3.55 2.94
CA ARG A 173 20.14 2.85 1.84
C ARG A 173 20.31 1.35 1.96
N MET A 174 21.52 0.86 2.21
CA MET A 174 21.81 -0.56 2.44
C MET A 174 20.98 -1.12 3.60
N VAL A 175 20.92 -0.35 4.70
CA VAL A 175 20.08 -0.68 5.86
C VAL A 175 18.60 -0.77 5.49
N ALA A 176 18.10 0.16 4.67
CA ALA A 176 16.73 0.13 4.17
C ALA A 176 16.48 -1.06 3.23
N THR A 177 17.44 -1.42 2.35
CA THR A 177 17.34 -2.60 1.47
C THR A 177 17.20 -3.89 2.26
N VAL A 178 17.97 -4.07 3.33
CA VAL A 178 17.84 -5.26 4.19
C VAL A 178 16.45 -5.33 4.84
N ILE A 179 15.90 -4.19 5.28
CA ILE A 179 14.54 -4.16 5.84
C ILE A 179 13.47 -4.42 4.77
N ALA A 180 13.63 -3.82 3.59
CA ALA A 180 12.74 -4.06 2.45
C ALA A 180 12.61 -5.56 2.17
N ASP A 181 13.74 -6.26 2.11
CA ASP A 181 13.79 -7.70 1.85
C ASP A 181 13.15 -8.52 2.98
N TRP A 182 13.39 -8.16 4.24
CA TRP A 182 12.83 -8.90 5.38
C TRP A 182 11.32 -8.69 5.54
N CYS A 183 10.84 -7.49 5.21
CA CYS A 183 9.44 -7.10 5.41
C CYS A 183 8.59 -7.25 4.15
N GLY A 184 9.19 -7.46 2.98
CA GLY A 184 8.50 -7.45 1.69
C GLY A 184 7.96 -6.07 1.29
N ILE A 185 8.55 -4.99 1.82
CA ILE A 185 8.10 -3.61 1.56
C ILE A 185 9.01 -3.01 0.49
N ALA A 186 8.43 -2.30 -0.49
CA ALA A 186 9.23 -1.65 -1.53
C ALA A 186 10.27 -0.67 -0.96
N LEU A 187 11.53 -0.77 -1.38
CA LEU A 187 12.63 0.12 -0.95
C LEU A 187 12.28 1.61 -1.16
N SER A 188 11.57 1.93 -2.24
CA SER A 188 11.11 3.29 -2.53
C SER A 188 10.19 3.85 -1.44
N SER A 189 9.45 3.01 -0.72
CA SER A 189 8.66 3.44 0.43
C SER A 189 9.53 3.82 1.63
N LEU A 190 10.51 2.97 1.95
CA LEU A 190 11.40 3.19 3.10
C LEU A 190 12.30 4.42 2.95
N LEU A 191 12.62 4.77 1.70
CA LEU A 191 13.44 5.92 1.35
C LEU A 191 12.62 7.21 1.11
N LYS A 192 11.29 7.15 1.07
CA LYS A 192 10.47 8.36 0.92
C LYS A 192 10.62 9.23 2.17
N ASP A 193 10.93 10.50 1.94
CA ASP A 193 10.83 11.51 2.98
C ASP A 193 9.39 11.57 3.50
N GLU A 194 9.19 11.25 4.78
CA GLU A 194 7.87 11.29 5.44
C GLU A 194 7.20 12.65 5.25
N ARG A 195 7.98 13.73 5.28
CA ARG A 195 7.51 15.10 5.09
C ARG A 195 6.96 15.31 3.68
N SER A 196 7.69 14.90 2.66
CA SER A 196 7.27 15.01 1.25
C SER A 196 6.08 14.11 0.96
N CYS A 197 6.04 12.91 1.55
CA CYS A 197 4.91 12.00 1.42
C CYS A 197 3.65 12.59 2.04
N LEU A 198 3.76 13.15 3.25
CA LEU A 198 2.66 13.87 3.87
C LEU A 198 2.25 15.03 2.97
N LEU A 199 3.13 15.91 2.52
CA LEU A 199 2.77 17.10 1.74
C LEU A 199 2.00 16.79 0.45
N GLN A 200 2.15 15.59 -0.12
CA GLN A 200 1.41 15.13 -1.29
C GLN A 200 0.19 14.27 -0.95
N LEU A 201 -0.06 13.99 0.33
CA LEU A 201 -1.11 13.09 0.80
C LEU A 201 -2.50 13.52 0.32
N GLU A 202 -2.84 14.81 0.47
CA GLU A 202 -4.14 15.33 0.01
C GLU A 202 -4.38 15.06 -1.47
N GLN A 203 -3.39 15.38 -2.31
CA GLN A 203 -3.47 15.16 -3.75
C GLN A 203 -3.64 13.66 -4.08
N ARG A 204 -2.80 12.79 -3.49
CA ARG A 204 -2.87 11.35 -3.75
C ARG A 204 -4.18 10.72 -3.26
N LEU A 205 -4.67 11.13 -2.10
CA LEU A 205 -5.96 10.66 -1.59
C LEU A 205 -7.10 11.12 -2.49
N SER A 206 -7.07 12.34 -3.00
CA SER A 206 -8.10 12.86 -3.92
C SER A 206 -8.05 12.21 -5.31
N GLU A 207 -6.87 11.78 -5.76
CA GLU A 207 -6.72 10.99 -6.99
C GLU A 207 -7.29 9.58 -6.85
N GLN A 208 -7.15 8.96 -5.67
CA GLN A 208 -7.62 7.59 -5.40
C GLN A 208 -9.09 7.51 -4.93
N VAL A 209 -9.55 8.48 -4.14
CA VAL A 209 -10.90 8.52 -3.55
C VAL A 209 -11.74 9.54 -4.32
N ILE A 210 -12.65 9.04 -5.14
CA ILE A 210 -13.44 9.85 -6.07
C ILE A 210 -14.69 10.41 -5.36
N GLY A 211 -14.93 11.72 -5.50
CA GLY A 211 -16.17 12.38 -5.06
C GLY A 211 -16.24 12.72 -3.56
N GLN A 212 -15.10 12.65 -2.86
CA GLN A 212 -14.99 12.92 -1.41
C GLN A 212 -13.84 13.89 -1.09
N GLU A 213 -13.58 14.84 -1.99
CA GLU A 213 -12.42 15.73 -1.96
C GLU A 213 -12.36 16.56 -0.67
N SER A 214 -13.51 17.11 -0.21
CA SER A 214 -13.58 17.87 1.06
C SER A 214 -13.16 17.02 2.27
N ALA A 215 -13.65 15.78 2.34
CA ALA A 215 -13.30 14.86 3.42
C ALA A 215 -11.82 14.48 3.40
N MET A 216 -11.24 14.27 2.21
CA MET A 216 -9.82 13.93 2.05
C MET A 216 -8.91 15.10 2.41
N ALA A 217 -9.28 16.32 2.01
CA ALA A 217 -8.56 17.54 2.39
C ALA A 217 -8.58 17.76 3.91
N ALA A 218 -9.75 17.63 4.54
CA ALA A 218 -9.88 17.76 5.99
C ALA A 218 -9.09 16.69 6.76
N LEU A 219 -9.06 15.45 6.25
CA LEU A 219 -8.27 14.36 6.79
C LEU A 219 -6.77 14.66 6.70
N ALA A 220 -6.29 15.03 5.51
CA ALA A 220 -4.88 15.37 5.29
C ALA A 220 -4.44 16.56 6.17
N GLN A 221 -5.27 17.60 6.27
CA GLN A 221 -5.02 18.77 7.11
C GLN A 221 -4.81 18.44 8.59
N ARG A 222 -5.59 17.50 9.12
CA ARG A 222 -5.46 17.06 10.50
C ARG A 222 -4.17 16.27 10.72
N LEU A 223 -3.84 15.37 9.79
CA LEU A 223 -2.60 14.59 9.84
C LEU A 223 -1.36 15.49 9.69
N TYR A 224 -1.42 16.55 8.86
CA TYR A 224 -0.38 17.58 8.83
C TYR A 224 -0.16 18.18 10.21
N THR A 225 -1.25 18.65 10.82
CA THR A 225 -1.19 19.30 12.13
C THR A 225 -0.60 18.38 13.19
N ALA A 226 -1.02 17.10 13.22
CA ALA A 226 -0.50 16.12 14.16
C ALA A 226 0.99 15.80 13.91
N SER A 227 1.41 15.69 12.64
CA SER A 227 2.79 15.36 12.26
C SER A 227 3.81 16.46 12.61
N THR A 228 3.39 17.72 12.66
CA THR A 228 4.27 18.86 13.00
C THR A 228 4.65 18.91 14.49
N GLN A 229 4.00 18.11 15.35
CA GLN A 229 4.23 18.07 16.80
C GLN A 229 4.11 19.45 17.49
N LEU A 230 3.45 20.41 16.84
CA LEU A 230 3.20 21.75 17.40
C LEU A 230 2.15 21.74 18.51
N ARG A 231 1.42 20.62 18.67
CA ARG A 231 0.54 20.32 19.79
C ARG A 231 1.03 19.08 20.51
N LEU A 232 0.94 19.09 21.85
CA LEU A 232 1.08 17.89 22.67
C LEU A 232 -0.15 17.02 22.45
N GLU A 233 -0.13 16.19 21.41
CA GLU A 233 -1.15 15.17 21.19
C GLU A 233 -0.72 13.91 21.97
N ASN A 234 -1.45 13.60 23.04
CA ASN A 234 -1.24 12.39 23.83
C ASN A 234 -1.96 11.17 23.22
N GLY A 235 -2.56 11.32 22.04
CA GLY A 235 -3.40 10.31 21.40
C GLY A 235 -2.79 9.70 20.14
N PRO A 236 -3.57 8.90 19.39
CA PRO A 236 -3.21 8.44 18.05
C PRO A 236 -2.92 9.59 17.09
N LEU A 237 -2.27 9.28 15.97
CA LEU A 237 -1.88 10.26 14.94
C LEU A 237 -3.09 11.03 14.37
N GLY A 238 -4.25 10.37 14.35
CA GLY A 238 -5.53 11.00 14.01
C GLY A 238 -6.69 10.08 14.34
N VAL A 239 -7.81 10.68 14.74
CA VAL A 239 -9.07 9.98 14.99
C VAL A 239 -10.16 10.68 14.18
N PHE A 240 -10.81 9.95 13.30
CA PHE A 240 -11.78 10.50 12.35
C PHE A 240 -13.09 9.71 12.41
N LEU A 241 -14.21 10.41 12.34
CA LEU A 241 -15.55 9.83 12.27
C LEU A 241 -16.12 10.06 10.86
N LEU A 242 -16.18 9.01 10.05
CA LEU A 242 -16.65 9.00 8.66
C LEU A 242 -18.17 8.85 8.64
N LEU A 243 -18.87 9.96 8.40
CA LEU A 243 -20.34 10.05 8.42
C LEU A 243 -20.87 10.12 7.00
N GLY A 244 -21.88 9.32 6.66
CA GLY A 244 -22.51 9.39 5.34
C GLY A 244 -23.20 8.09 4.94
N PRO A 245 -23.72 7.98 3.72
CA PRO A 245 -24.35 6.75 3.23
C PRO A 245 -23.35 5.58 3.08
N ALA A 246 -23.87 4.37 2.91
CA ALA A 246 -23.06 3.21 2.60
C ALA A 246 -22.53 3.28 1.15
N GLY A 247 -21.34 2.74 0.90
CA GLY A 247 -20.82 2.58 -0.46
C GLY A 247 -20.34 3.86 -1.16
N VAL A 248 -20.19 4.98 -0.45
CA VAL A 248 -19.74 6.28 -1.00
C VAL A 248 -18.22 6.50 -0.96
N GLY A 249 -17.44 5.59 -0.36
CA GLY A 249 -15.97 5.66 -0.35
C GLY A 249 -15.28 5.59 1.01
N LYS A 250 -15.98 5.34 2.12
CA LYS A 250 -15.38 5.25 3.47
C LYS A 250 -14.27 4.19 3.57
N MET A 251 -14.54 2.96 3.13
CA MET A 251 -13.55 1.87 3.09
C MET A 251 -12.43 2.14 2.07
N ALA A 252 -12.77 2.75 0.92
CA ALA A 252 -11.79 3.14 -0.08
C ALA A 252 -10.79 4.17 0.49
N SER A 253 -11.29 5.12 1.29
CA SER A 253 -10.47 6.12 1.98
C SER A 253 -9.53 5.49 3.01
N ALA A 254 -10.01 4.49 3.75
CA ALA A 254 -9.17 3.76 4.71
C ALA A 254 -8.02 3.02 4.03
N ARG A 255 -8.29 2.34 2.91
CA ARG A 255 -7.28 1.67 2.11
C ARG A 255 -6.29 2.66 1.49
N ALA A 256 -6.80 3.70 0.82
CA ALA A 256 -5.98 4.76 0.24
C ALA A 256 -5.04 5.39 1.28
N LEU A 257 -5.53 5.60 2.50
CA LEU A 257 -4.70 6.12 3.59
C LEU A 257 -3.61 5.14 4.03
N ALA A 258 -3.93 3.85 4.17
CA ALA A 258 -2.96 2.81 4.52
C ALA A 258 -1.85 2.69 3.47
N GLU A 259 -2.22 2.65 2.19
CA GLU A 259 -1.30 2.62 1.05
C GLU A 259 -0.40 3.87 1.01
N ASN A 260 -0.94 5.07 1.21
CA ASN A 260 -0.14 6.29 1.08
C ASN A 260 0.73 6.59 2.30
N LEU A 261 0.24 6.27 3.51
CA LEU A 261 0.90 6.68 4.76
C LEU A 261 1.88 5.61 5.27
N TYR A 262 1.59 4.33 5.04
CA TYR A 262 2.43 3.21 5.49
C TYR A 262 2.96 2.34 4.35
N ALA A 263 2.51 2.55 3.11
CA ALA A 263 2.93 1.82 1.91
C ALA A 263 2.76 0.31 1.97
N ASP A 264 1.76 -0.12 2.74
CA ASP A 264 1.40 -1.52 2.89
C ASP A 264 -0.11 -1.61 3.08
N ASP A 265 -0.79 -2.30 2.18
CA ASP A 265 -2.23 -2.59 2.28
C ASP A 265 -2.53 -3.41 3.54
N ALA A 266 -1.58 -4.25 3.97
CA ALA A 266 -1.71 -5.05 5.17
C ALA A 266 -1.58 -4.23 6.46
N SER A 267 -1.27 -2.93 6.36
CA SER A 267 -1.31 -2.00 7.50
C SER A 267 -2.73 -1.53 7.85
N LEU A 268 -3.75 -1.90 7.05
CA LEU A 268 -5.15 -1.66 7.36
C LEU A 268 -5.74 -2.79 8.22
N LEU A 269 -6.10 -2.48 9.46
CA LEU A 269 -6.90 -3.35 10.33
C LEU A 269 -8.37 -2.93 10.21
N THR A 270 -9.25 -3.85 9.85
CA THR A 270 -10.71 -3.60 9.79
C THR A 270 -11.40 -4.42 10.86
N LEU A 271 -12.24 -3.77 11.68
CA LEU A 271 -13.03 -4.41 12.72
C LEU A 271 -14.50 -4.00 12.57
N ASN A 272 -15.39 -4.98 12.43
CA ASN A 272 -16.82 -4.72 12.34
C ASN A 272 -17.43 -4.60 13.74
N MET A 273 -17.85 -3.41 14.15
CA MET A 273 -18.39 -3.17 15.49
C MET A 273 -19.77 -3.81 15.72
N ALA A 274 -20.44 -4.29 14.67
CA ALA A 274 -21.62 -5.15 14.81
C ALA A 274 -21.30 -6.48 15.52
N GLU A 275 -20.04 -6.93 15.52
CA GLU A 275 -19.61 -8.12 16.27
C GLU A 275 -19.32 -7.82 17.74
N TYR A 276 -19.25 -6.54 18.13
CA TYR A 276 -18.87 -6.08 19.48
C TYR A 276 -20.04 -5.40 20.22
N GLN A 277 -21.24 -5.99 20.12
CA GLN A 277 -22.46 -5.47 20.74
C GLN A 277 -22.60 -5.81 22.23
N GLU A 278 -21.84 -6.78 22.73
CA GLU A 278 -21.92 -7.24 24.12
C GLU A 278 -20.86 -6.58 25.02
N ALA A 279 -21.13 -6.52 26.34
CA ALA A 279 -20.18 -5.96 27.30
C ALA A 279 -18.86 -6.76 27.38
N CYS A 280 -18.92 -8.09 27.16
CA CYS A 280 -17.74 -8.96 27.16
C CYS A 280 -16.83 -8.74 25.94
N ALA A 281 -17.33 -8.09 24.88
CA ALA A 281 -16.59 -7.87 23.63
C ALA A 281 -15.32 -7.02 23.80
N VAL A 282 -15.23 -6.26 24.91
CA VAL A 282 -13.98 -5.60 25.32
C VAL A 282 -12.83 -6.60 25.43
N LYS A 283 -13.09 -7.81 25.94
CA LYS A 283 -12.08 -8.88 26.05
C LYS A 283 -11.58 -9.35 24.69
N HIS A 284 -12.44 -9.42 23.68
CA HIS A 284 -12.00 -9.79 22.32
C HIS A 284 -11.08 -8.71 21.72
N LEU A 285 -11.30 -7.42 22.04
CA LEU A 285 -10.44 -6.34 21.55
C LEU A 285 -9.07 -6.28 22.24
N ILE A 286 -9.03 -6.47 23.56
CA ILE A 286 -7.81 -6.25 24.38
C ILE A 286 -7.14 -7.53 24.90
N GLY A 287 -7.82 -8.66 24.79
CA GLY A 287 -7.41 -9.95 25.34
C GLY A 287 -8.05 -10.24 26.70
N GLY A 288 -8.07 -11.53 27.05
CA GLY A 288 -8.56 -12.00 28.35
C GLY A 288 -7.67 -11.56 29.52
N HIS A 289 -8.26 -11.39 30.70
CA HIS A 289 -7.51 -11.02 31.91
C HIS A 289 -6.91 -12.25 32.60
N GLY A 290 -5.61 -12.17 32.96
CA GLY A 290 -4.93 -13.16 33.81
C GLY A 290 -3.76 -13.89 33.14
N GLU A 291 -2.86 -14.48 33.93
CA GLU A 291 -1.64 -15.17 33.44
C GLU A 291 -1.94 -16.42 32.60
N GLN A 292 -3.16 -16.96 32.67
CA GLN A 292 -3.65 -18.12 31.90
C GLN A 292 -4.58 -17.75 30.73
N ALA A 293 -4.72 -16.46 30.41
CA ALA A 293 -5.54 -16.05 29.27
C ALA A 293 -4.84 -16.38 27.95
N GLU A 294 -5.36 -17.40 27.24
CA GLU A 294 -4.88 -17.79 25.90
C GLU A 294 -5.39 -16.85 24.80
N GLU A 295 -6.47 -16.12 25.04
CA GLU A 295 -7.07 -15.20 24.06
C GLU A 295 -6.30 -13.87 23.98
N GLU A 296 -5.55 -13.68 22.90
CA GLU A 296 -4.93 -12.41 22.55
C GLU A 296 -5.97 -11.45 21.95
N GLY A 297 -5.91 -10.18 22.34
CA GLY A 297 -6.87 -9.19 21.86
C GLY A 297 -6.64 -8.84 20.40
N THR A 298 -7.70 -8.86 19.59
CA THR A 298 -7.62 -8.59 18.15
C THR A 298 -7.00 -7.23 17.85
N LEU A 299 -7.40 -6.17 18.57
CA LEU A 299 -6.88 -4.81 18.36
C LEU A 299 -5.47 -4.67 18.94
N THR A 300 -5.27 -5.10 20.17
CA THR A 300 -3.98 -4.96 20.87
C THR A 300 -2.86 -5.75 20.19
N GLU A 301 -3.17 -6.95 19.70
CA GLU A 301 -2.17 -7.81 19.05
C GLU A 301 -1.83 -7.31 17.65
N ALA A 302 -2.84 -6.94 16.85
CA ALA A 302 -2.62 -6.37 15.53
C ALA A 302 -1.75 -5.11 15.58
N VAL A 303 -2.03 -4.19 16.51
CA VAL A 303 -1.22 -2.97 16.67
C VAL A 303 0.13 -3.23 17.33
N ARG A 304 0.26 -4.25 18.21
CA ARG A 304 1.57 -4.68 18.74
C ARG A 304 2.48 -5.18 17.62
N LEU A 305 1.94 -5.98 16.71
CA LEU A 305 2.66 -6.51 15.55
C LEU A 305 2.89 -5.45 14.47
N ARG A 306 2.01 -4.44 14.37
CA ARG A 306 2.11 -3.34 13.41
C ARG A 306 1.68 -2.00 14.05
N PRO A 307 2.60 -1.31 14.75
CA PRO A 307 2.33 -0.03 15.40
C PRO A 307 2.00 1.11 14.43
N TYR A 308 2.41 0.96 13.16
CA TYR A 308 2.16 1.87 12.06
C TYR A 308 1.02 1.28 11.23
N SER A 309 -0.21 1.63 11.57
CA SER A 309 -1.40 1.04 10.97
C SER A 309 -2.57 2.02 10.90
N VAL A 310 -3.48 1.75 9.98
CA VAL A 310 -4.80 2.38 9.92
C VAL A 310 -5.79 1.39 10.52
N VAL A 311 -6.57 1.83 11.52
CA VAL A 311 -7.61 1.02 12.15
C VAL A 311 -8.97 1.55 11.73
N LEU A 312 -9.69 0.78 10.92
CA LEU A 312 -11.07 1.05 10.53
C LEU A 312 -12.03 0.31 11.46
N LEU A 313 -12.86 1.06 12.19
CA LEU A 313 -13.97 0.55 12.98
C LEU A 313 -15.26 0.75 12.19
N GLU A 314 -15.80 -0.34 11.63
CA GLU A 314 -17.04 -0.31 10.86
C GLU A 314 -18.27 -0.26 11.77
N GLU A 315 -19.28 0.54 11.40
CA GLU A 315 -20.57 0.64 12.11
C GLU A 315 -20.42 0.91 13.62
N VAL A 316 -19.61 1.91 14.00
CA VAL A 316 -19.25 2.15 15.41
C VAL A 316 -20.45 2.46 16.31
N GLU A 317 -21.56 2.91 15.73
CA GLU A 317 -22.84 3.05 16.41
C GLU A 317 -23.49 1.72 16.84
N LYS A 318 -22.96 0.57 16.44
CA LYS A 318 -23.42 -0.74 16.92
C LYS A 318 -22.60 -1.23 18.12
N ALA A 319 -21.42 -0.65 18.36
CA ALA A 319 -20.57 -1.04 19.48
C ALA A 319 -21.29 -0.86 20.84
N HIS A 320 -20.99 -1.78 21.76
CA HIS A 320 -21.40 -1.66 23.16
C HIS A 320 -20.80 -0.41 23.83
N GLY A 321 -21.51 0.16 24.82
CA GLY A 321 -21.05 1.36 25.52
C GLY A 321 -19.68 1.22 26.21
N GLU A 322 -19.36 0.03 26.71
CA GLU A 322 -18.04 -0.26 27.31
C GLU A 322 -16.90 -0.28 26.28
N VAL A 323 -17.17 -0.72 25.05
CA VAL A 323 -16.20 -0.64 23.94
C VAL A 323 -15.95 0.82 23.59
N GLN A 324 -17.00 1.64 23.51
CA GLN A 324 -16.84 3.08 23.26
C GLN A 324 -16.02 3.78 24.37
N LYS A 325 -16.23 3.43 25.65
CA LYS A 325 -15.42 3.95 26.77
C LYS A 325 -13.96 3.52 26.68
N LEU A 326 -13.69 2.29 26.26
CA LEU A 326 -12.34 1.81 26.01
C LEU A 326 -11.66 2.64 24.92
N LEU A 327 -12.34 2.87 23.80
CA LEU A 327 -11.83 3.69 22.70
C LEU A 327 -11.54 5.12 23.15
N CYS A 328 -12.42 5.76 23.93
CA CYS A 328 -12.16 7.10 24.48
C CYS A 328 -10.86 7.13 25.31
N ARG A 329 -10.66 6.15 26.20
CA ARG A 329 -9.41 6.07 27.00
C ARG A 329 -8.18 5.87 26.10
N LEU A 330 -8.30 5.06 25.06
CA LEU A 330 -7.23 4.85 24.09
C LEU A 330 -6.87 6.15 23.38
N PHE A 331 -7.87 6.90 22.92
CA PHE A 331 -7.68 8.15 22.20
C PHE A 331 -7.13 9.28 23.08
N GLU A 332 -7.42 9.28 24.39
CA GLU A 332 -6.85 10.23 25.36
C GLU A 332 -5.37 9.99 25.67
N HIS A 333 -4.96 8.73 25.75
CA HIS A 333 -3.63 8.35 26.25
C HIS A 333 -2.71 7.76 25.18
N GLY A 334 -3.21 7.50 23.97
CA GLY A 334 -2.44 6.95 22.86
C GLY A 334 -1.85 5.58 23.20
N SER A 335 -2.36 4.92 24.24
CA SER A 335 -1.82 3.67 24.76
C SER A 335 -2.91 2.90 25.48
N LEU A 336 -2.82 1.57 25.42
CA LEU A 336 -3.76 0.66 26.07
C LEU A 336 -2.99 -0.49 26.72
N ARG A 337 -3.48 -0.99 27.86
CA ARG A 337 -2.97 -2.24 28.41
C ARG A 337 -3.77 -3.41 27.87
N ASP A 338 -3.08 -4.42 27.37
CA ASP A 338 -3.70 -5.69 26.99
C ASP A 338 -4.15 -6.48 28.23
N GLY A 339 -4.84 -7.60 28.01
CA GLY A 339 -5.30 -8.50 29.06
C GLY A 339 -4.18 -9.10 29.93
N LYS A 340 -2.94 -9.14 29.41
CA LYS A 340 -1.71 -9.60 30.07
C LYS A 340 -0.97 -8.45 30.79
N GLY A 341 -1.50 -7.23 30.76
CA GLY A 341 -0.93 -6.03 31.40
C GLY A 341 0.19 -5.33 30.61
N ARG A 342 0.47 -5.76 29.38
CA ARG A 342 1.48 -5.14 28.51
C ARG A 342 0.94 -3.84 27.95
N LEU A 343 1.77 -2.79 27.96
CA LEU A 343 1.41 -1.49 27.39
C LEU A 343 1.62 -1.50 25.88
N ILE A 344 0.55 -1.30 25.13
CA ILE A 344 0.55 -1.18 23.67
C ILE A 344 0.46 0.30 23.29
N ASP A 345 1.30 0.72 22.34
CA ASP A 345 1.44 2.09 21.87
C ASP A 345 0.64 2.30 20.56
N PHE A 346 -0.23 3.32 20.54
CA PHE A 346 -1.09 3.69 19.43
C PHE A 346 -0.74 5.06 18.82
N HIS A 347 0.32 5.74 19.26
CA HIS A 347 0.67 7.09 18.76
C HIS A 347 0.99 7.14 17.25
N HIS A 348 1.32 5.99 16.65
CA HIS A 348 1.59 5.84 15.22
C HIS A 348 0.42 5.20 14.45
N THR A 349 -0.77 5.15 15.05
CA THR A 349 -1.97 4.61 14.41
C THR A 349 -2.93 5.73 14.02
N VAL A 350 -3.67 5.53 12.93
CA VAL A 350 -4.78 6.40 12.53
C VAL A 350 -6.08 5.63 12.67
N PHE A 351 -7.04 6.19 13.42
CA PHE A 351 -8.36 5.59 13.61
C PHE A 351 -9.39 6.22 12.68
N LEU A 352 -10.10 5.37 11.96
CA LEU A 352 -11.24 5.73 11.12
C LEU A 352 -12.47 5.02 11.68
N LEU A 353 -13.45 5.77 12.15
CA LEU A 353 -14.70 5.25 12.68
C LEU A 353 -15.76 5.50 11.62
N SER A 354 -16.29 4.45 10.98
CA SER A 354 -17.38 4.65 10.03
C SER A 354 -18.74 4.54 10.73
N SER A 355 -19.67 5.40 10.33
CA SER A 355 -21.04 5.37 10.81
C SER A 355 -22.02 5.81 9.73
N ASP A 356 -23.14 5.12 9.62
CA ASP A 356 -24.23 5.46 8.70
C ASP A 356 -25.33 6.29 9.39
N LEU A 357 -25.08 6.74 10.63
CA LEU A 357 -25.98 7.60 11.37
C LEU A 357 -26.21 8.93 10.67
N GLY A 358 -27.47 9.38 10.69
CA GLY A 358 -27.85 10.66 10.12
C GLY A 358 -27.89 10.67 8.59
N ARG A 359 -27.80 9.51 7.92
CA ARG A 359 -27.88 9.41 6.45
C ARG A 359 -29.15 10.07 5.90
N GLU A 360 -30.30 9.87 6.55
CA GLU A 360 -31.60 10.36 6.05
C GLU A 360 -31.66 11.89 6.11
N GLN A 361 -31.20 12.46 7.22
CA GLN A 361 -31.16 13.91 7.40
C GLN A 361 -30.10 14.56 6.50
N LEU A 362 -28.97 13.89 6.28
CA LEU A 362 -27.96 14.32 5.33
C LEU A 362 -28.52 14.34 3.90
N LEU A 363 -29.20 13.28 3.47
CA LEU A 363 -29.83 13.22 2.14
C LEU A 363 -30.91 14.28 1.98
N GLN A 364 -31.82 14.43 2.95
CA GLN A 364 -32.87 15.45 2.92
C GLN A 364 -32.33 16.88 2.83
N GLN A 365 -31.24 17.16 3.56
CA GLN A 365 -30.60 18.47 3.52
C GLN A 365 -29.98 18.73 2.15
N LEU A 366 -29.30 17.73 1.57
CA LEU A 366 -28.70 17.84 0.24
C LEU A 366 -29.73 17.92 -0.89
N ASP A 367 -30.88 17.26 -0.75
CA ASP A 367 -32.00 17.37 -1.70
C ASP A 367 -32.58 18.79 -1.71
N THR A 368 -32.59 19.46 -0.55
CA THR A 368 -33.11 20.82 -0.40
C THR A 368 -32.05 21.87 -0.78
N GLN A 369 -30.79 21.63 -0.43
CA GLN A 369 -29.66 22.52 -0.62
C GLN A 369 -28.42 21.69 -1.04
N PRO A 370 -28.21 21.46 -2.35
CA PRO A 370 -27.10 20.63 -2.83
C PRO A 370 -25.72 21.24 -2.51
N ASP A 371 -25.65 22.57 -2.47
CA ASP A 371 -24.42 23.32 -2.16
C ASP A 371 -24.20 23.54 -0.66
N ALA A 372 -24.93 22.83 0.21
CA ALA A 372 -24.78 22.95 1.66
C ALA A 372 -23.32 22.74 2.08
N THR A 373 -22.84 23.61 2.96
CA THR A 373 -21.48 23.55 3.50
C THR A 373 -21.35 22.43 4.51
N ASP A 374 -20.13 21.92 4.71
CA ASP A 374 -19.88 20.88 5.72
C ASP A 374 -20.23 21.35 7.14
N ALA A 375 -20.21 22.67 7.40
CA ALA A 375 -20.65 23.25 8.66
C ALA A 375 -22.18 23.13 8.87
N GLU A 376 -22.97 23.38 7.83
CA GLU A 376 -24.43 23.23 7.87
C GLU A 376 -24.82 21.76 8.02
N LEU A 377 -24.19 20.87 7.25
CA LEU A 377 -24.40 19.42 7.36
C LEU A 377 -24.00 18.92 8.76
N SER A 378 -22.87 19.40 9.31
CA SER A 378 -22.45 19.05 10.67
C SER A 378 -23.46 19.52 11.72
N ALA A 379 -24.12 20.67 11.54
CA ALA A 379 -25.12 21.17 12.47
C ALA A 379 -26.37 20.26 12.50
N VAL A 380 -26.78 19.76 11.34
CA VAL A 380 -27.91 18.81 11.20
C VAL A 380 -27.57 17.45 11.84
N LEU A 381 -26.33 16.97 11.68
CA LEU A 381 -25.90 15.68 12.22
C LEU A 381 -25.62 15.71 13.72
N GLN A 382 -25.19 16.84 14.27
CA GLN A 382 -24.79 16.98 15.68
C GLN A 382 -25.82 16.42 16.70
N PRO A 383 -27.14 16.73 16.64
CA PRO A 383 -28.09 16.19 17.60
C PRO A 383 -28.21 14.66 17.54
N ILE A 384 -28.12 14.08 16.34
CA ILE A 384 -28.20 12.62 16.11
C ILE A 384 -26.97 11.94 16.72
N LEU A 385 -25.78 12.50 16.46
CA LEU A 385 -24.53 11.98 17.00
C LEU A 385 -24.52 12.04 18.53
N ARG A 386 -24.98 13.15 19.13
CA ARG A 386 -25.06 13.30 20.60
C ARG A 386 -26.04 12.33 21.26
N ALA A 387 -27.06 11.86 20.54
CA ALA A 387 -27.99 10.88 21.06
C ALA A 387 -27.38 9.48 21.17
N ARG A 388 -26.46 9.11 20.26
CA ARG A 388 -25.89 7.75 20.19
C ARG A 388 -24.47 7.62 20.71
N PHE A 389 -23.64 8.65 20.60
CA PHE A 389 -22.24 8.65 20.99
C PHE A 389 -21.99 9.45 22.27
N GLN A 390 -20.98 9.03 23.02
CA GLN A 390 -20.51 9.76 24.20
C GLN A 390 -19.85 11.09 23.78
N PRO A 391 -20.04 12.19 24.54
CA PRO A 391 -19.40 13.46 24.24
C PRO A 391 -17.87 13.39 24.15
N ALA A 392 -17.24 12.53 24.95
CA ALA A 392 -15.80 12.33 24.94
C ALA A 392 -15.29 11.79 23.57
N LEU A 393 -16.00 10.83 23.00
CA LEU A 393 -15.68 10.26 21.68
C LEU A 393 -15.77 11.33 20.58
N LEU A 394 -16.86 12.11 20.59
CA LEU A 394 -17.09 13.19 19.62
C LEU A 394 -16.10 14.34 19.76
N ALA A 395 -15.57 14.58 20.95
CA ALA A 395 -14.56 15.63 21.17
C ALA A 395 -13.17 15.23 20.65
N GLN A 396 -12.89 13.93 20.56
CA GLN A 396 -11.59 13.39 20.14
C GLN A 396 -11.56 13.08 18.64
N ALA A 397 -12.70 12.70 18.07
CA ALA A 397 -12.84 12.39 16.65
C ALA A 397 -13.21 13.62 15.82
N GLN A 398 -12.47 13.87 14.74
CA GLN A 398 -12.89 14.84 13.73
C GLN A 398 -13.96 14.21 12.83
N ALA A 399 -15.15 14.82 12.77
CA ALA A 399 -16.19 14.40 11.85
C ALA A 399 -15.81 14.74 10.40
N LEU A 400 -15.87 13.73 9.53
CA LEU A 400 -15.68 13.84 8.08
C LEU A 400 -16.99 13.42 7.41
N ILE A 401 -17.58 14.33 6.64
CA ILE A 401 -18.88 14.13 6.00
C ILE A 401 -18.66 13.61 4.59
N TYR A 402 -19.26 12.47 4.29
CA TYR A 402 -19.25 11.83 2.99
C TYR A 402 -20.57 12.09 2.28
N ARG A 403 -20.49 12.63 1.08
CA ARG A 403 -21.64 13.00 0.25
C ARG A 403 -22.03 11.83 -0.66
N PRO A 404 -23.30 11.75 -1.11
CA PRO A 404 -23.69 10.86 -2.18
C PRO A 404 -22.83 11.13 -3.43
N LEU A 405 -22.50 10.08 -4.17
CA LEU A 405 -21.69 10.18 -5.37
C LEU A 405 -22.55 10.69 -6.52
N ASP A 406 -22.05 11.70 -7.24
CA ASP A 406 -22.69 12.21 -8.44
C ASP A 406 -22.43 11.30 -9.66
N VAL A 407 -23.08 11.65 -10.78
CA VAL A 407 -23.00 10.88 -12.02
C VAL A 407 -21.56 10.79 -12.53
N ASP A 408 -20.80 11.88 -12.43
CA ASP A 408 -19.43 11.97 -12.92
C ASP A 408 -18.47 11.13 -12.05
N ALA A 409 -18.62 11.18 -10.72
CA ALA A 409 -17.89 10.33 -9.79
C ALA A 409 -18.17 8.85 -10.05
N LEU A 410 -19.45 8.47 -10.18
CA LEU A 410 -19.84 7.09 -10.49
C LEU A 410 -19.26 6.62 -11.82
N ARG A 411 -19.29 7.45 -12.87
CA ARG A 411 -18.69 7.13 -14.18
C ARG A 411 -17.19 6.86 -14.06
N ARG A 412 -16.45 7.70 -13.32
CA ARG A 412 -15.01 7.50 -13.06
C ARG A 412 -14.75 6.20 -12.29
N ILE A 413 -15.57 5.89 -11.29
CA ILE A 413 -15.46 4.65 -10.50
C ILE A 413 -15.71 3.42 -11.37
N VAL A 414 -16.79 3.43 -12.17
CA VAL A 414 -17.14 2.34 -13.10
C VAL A 414 -16.01 2.11 -14.11
N ALA A 415 -15.48 3.18 -14.71
CA ALA A 415 -14.34 3.10 -15.63
C ALA A 415 -13.11 2.45 -14.98
N SER A 416 -12.77 2.86 -13.75
CA SER A 416 -11.66 2.29 -12.98
C SER A 416 -11.86 0.79 -12.69
N ARG A 417 -13.06 0.38 -12.27
CA ARG A 417 -13.40 -1.03 -12.01
C ARG A 417 -13.31 -1.89 -13.26
N LEU A 418 -13.84 -1.40 -14.38
CA LEU A 418 -13.75 -2.08 -15.67
C LEU A 418 -12.30 -2.21 -16.13
N GLN A 419 -11.50 -1.15 -16.01
CA GLN A 419 -10.08 -1.19 -16.35
C GLN A 419 -9.32 -2.24 -15.52
N GLN A 420 -9.61 -2.38 -14.23
CA GLN A 420 -9.02 -3.44 -13.39
C GLN A 420 -9.39 -4.84 -13.90
N ILE A 421 -10.63 -5.05 -14.32
CA ILE A 421 -11.08 -6.32 -14.90
C ILE A 421 -10.36 -6.58 -16.24
N MET A 422 -10.29 -5.57 -17.12
CA MET A 422 -9.60 -5.65 -18.41
C MET A 422 -8.11 -5.98 -18.25
N GLN A 423 -7.45 -5.38 -17.27
CA GLN A 423 -6.05 -5.65 -16.97
C GLN A 423 -5.82 -7.10 -16.51
N ARG A 424 -6.71 -7.64 -15.67
CA ARG A 424 -6.66 -9.06 -15.25
C ARG A 424 -6.88 -10.01 -16.42
N LEU A 425 -7.82 -9.69 -17.31
CA LEU A 425 -8.08 -10.49 -18.52
C LEU A 425 -6.87 -10.48 -19.46
N ARG A 426 -6.25 -9.32 -19.66
CA ARG A 426 -5.02 -9.20 -20.47
C ARG A 426 -3.85 -9.96 -19.85
N GLN A 427 -3.62 -9.82 -18.54
CA GLN A 427 -2.49 -10.50 -17.89
C GLN A 427 -2.61 -12.03 -17.91
N ARG A 428 -3.82 -12.57 -17.81
CA ARG A 428 -4.04 -14.01 -17.69
C ARG A 428 -4.32 -14.72 -19.01
N TYR A 429 -4.95 -14.03 -19.95
CA TYR A 429 -5.44 -14.61 -21.21
C TYR A 429 -4.93 -13.88 -22.47
N ASP A 430 -4.10 -12.83 -22.31
CA ASP A 430 -3.67 -11.92 -23.38
C ASP A 430 -4.82 -11.32 -24.21
N LEU A 431 -5.99 -11.22 -23.60
CA LEU A 431 -7.22 -10.77 -24.24
C LEU A 431 -7.31 -9.25 -24.23
N ARG A 432 -7.37 -8.62 -25.40
CA ARG A 432 -7.69 -7.19 -25.50
C ARG A 432 -9.18 -7.00 -25.25
N CYS A 433 -9.52 -6.07 -24.37
CA CYS A 433 -10.90 -5.79 -24.02
C CYS A 433 -11.26 -4.37 -24.45
N VAL A 434 -12.47 -4.17 -24.95
CA VAL A 434 -13.07 -2.87 -25.24
C VAL A 434 -14.43 -2.83 -24.56
N VAL A 435 -14.71 -1.76 -23.82
CA VAL A 435 -16.00 -1.57 -23.18
C VAL A 435 -16.75 -0.46 -23.89
N ASP A 436 -18.00 -0.74 -24.24
CA ASP A 436 -18.92 0.22 -24.84
C ASP A 436 -19.50 1.16 -23.77
N ASP A 437 -19.77 2.42 -24.15
CA ASP A 437 -20.37 3.42 -23.27
C ASP A 437 -21.73 2.98 -22.74
N SER A 438 -22.48 2.18 -23.51
CA SER A 438 -23.77 1.60 -23.09
C SER A 438 -23.68 0.79 -21.80
N LEU A 439 -22.61 0.02 -21.60
CA LEU A 439 -22.40 -0.75 -20.37
C LEU A 439 -22.03 0.16 -19.21
N SER A 440 -21.21 1.18 -19.47
CA SER A 440 -20.82 2.17 -18.47
C SER A 440 -22.04 2.95 -17.97
N ASP A 441 -22.90 3.42 -18.88
CA ASP A 441 -24.13 4.16 -18.58
C ASP A 441 -25.13 3.29 -17.79
N ALA A 442 -25.28 2.02 -18.18
CA ALA A 442 -26.13 1.08 -17.45
C ALA A 442 -25.64 0.89 -16.01
N LEU A 443 -24.33 0.68 -15.80
CA LEU A 443 -23.76 0.53 -14.46
C LEU A 443 -23.89 1.80 -13.62
N VAL A 444 -23.73 2.98 -14.21
CA VAL A 444 -23.96 4.27 -13.52
C VAL A 444 -25.43 4.40 -13.10
N SER A 445 -26.37 4.07 -13.99
CA SER A 445 -27.82 4.12 -13.66
C SER A 445 -28.19 3.20 -12.49
N VAL A 446 -27.58 2.01 -12.44
CA VAL A 446 -27.73 1.04 -11.34
C VAL A 446 -27.15 1.60 -10.05
N GLY A 447 -25.99 2.26 -10.11
CA GLY A 447 -25.35 2.91 -8.97
C GLY A 447 -26.17 4.05 -8.36
N LEU A 448 -26.86 4.84 -9.19
CA LEU A 448 -27.71 5.95 -8.75
C LEU A 448 -29.00 5.50 -8.06
N GLN A 449 -29.57 4.37 -8.49
CA GLN A 449 -30.85 3.87 -7.98
C GLN A 449 -30.71 3.05 -6.69
N ALA A 450 -29.51 2.55 -6.38
CA ALA A 450 -29.28 1.64 -5.29
C ALA A 450 -28.85 2.33 -3.99
N GLU A 451 -29.49 1.98 -2.87
CA GLU A 451 -29.09 2.46 -1.53
C GLU A 451 -27.65 2.05 -1.13
N GLY A 452 -27.08 1.04 -1.80
CA GLY A 452 -25.72 0.54 -1.54
C GLY A 452 -24.60 1.25 -2.32
N GLY A 453 -24.92 2.22 -3.18
CA GLY A 453 -23.93 2.95 -3.99
C GLY A 453 -22.99 2.03 -4.77
N VAL A 454 -21.67 2.27 -4.66
CA VAL A 454 -20.63 1.48 -5.36
C VAL A 454 -20.64 0.00 -4.98
N ARG A 455 -21.07 -0.36 -3.76
CA ARG A 455 -21.16 -1.79 -3.38
C ARG A 455 -22.13 -2.56 -4.26
N HIS A 456 -23.19 -1.90 -4.74
CA HIS A 456 -24.14 -2.52 -5.66
C HIS A 456 -23.54 -2.70 -7.05
N ILE A 457 -22.74 -1.73 -7.53
CA ILE A 457 -21.97 -1.86 -8.78
C ILE A 457 -21.01 -3.05 -8.71
N ASP A 458 -20.25 -3.16 -7.61
CA ASP A 458 -19.33 -4.28 -7.39
C ASP A 458 -20.08 -5.62 -7.34
N SER A 459 -21.29 -5.66 -6.76
CA SER A 459 -22.15 -6.85 -6.75
C SER A 459 -22.61 -7.24 -8.16
N VAL A 460 -23.07 -6.30 -8.98
CA VAL A 460 -23.48 -6.56 -10.37
C VAL A 460 -22.29 -7.04 -11.22
N LEU A 461 -21.12 -6.41 -11.07
CA LEU A 461 -19.90 -6.83 -11.76
C LEU A 461 -19.53 -8.28 -11.40
N ASN A 462 -19.54 -8.62 -10.11
CA ASN A 462 -19.10 -9.93 -9.63
C ASN A 462 -20.14 -11.05 -9.81
N GLN A 463 -21.43 -10.74 -9.74
CA GLN A 463 -22.50 -11.75 -9.76
C GLN A 463 -23.16 -11.92 -11.13
N GLN A 464 -23.06 -10.92 -12.01
CA GLN A 464 -23.72 -10.96 -13.33
C GLN A 464 -22.70 -10.91 -14.47
N ILE A 465 -21.83 -9.89 -14.49
CA ILE A 465 -20.91 -9.66 -15.62
C ILE A 465 -19.80 -10.72 -15.64
N LEU A 466 -19.01 -10.83 -14.55
CA LEU A 466 -17.87 -11.76 -14.50
C LEU A 466 -18.27 -13.22 -14.74
N PRO A 467 -19.34 -13.78 -14.14
CA PRO A 467 -19.73 -15.16 -14.41
C PRO A 467 -20.09 -15.40 -15.88
N THR A 468 -20.75 -14.42 -16.52
CA THR A 468 -21.11 -14.50 -17.94
C THR A 468 -19.87 -14.50 -18.83
N VAL A 469 -18.91 -13.61 -18.53
CA VAL A 469 -17.61 -13.54 -19.22
C VAL A 469 -16.82 -14.83 -19.01
N SER A 470 -16.71 -15.32 -17.78
CA SER A 470 -15.98 -16.56 -17.46
C SER A 470 -16.57 -17.77 -18.17
N ARG A 471 -17.90 -17.91 -18.20
CA ARG A 471 -18.56 -19.03 -18.89
C ARG A 471 -18.29 -19.02 -20.39
N GLN A 472 -18.43 -17.86 -21.04
CA GLN A 472 -18.19 -17.71 -22.48
C GLN A 472 -16.71 -17.90 -22.86
N LEU A 473 -15.79 -17.46 -22.01
CA LEU A 473 -14.35 -17.70 -22.19
C LEU A 473 -14.02 -19.20 -22.09
N LEU A 474 -14.52 -19.89 -21.05
CA LEU A 474 -14.27 -21.32 -20.87
C LEU A 474 -14.80 -22.15 -22.05
N GLN A 475 -16.01 -21.84 -22.54
CA GLN A 475 -16.58 -22.52 -23.71
C GLN A 475 -15.71 -22.37 -24.97
N ARG A 476 -15.19 -21.16 -25.23
CA ARG A 476 -14.31 -20.95 -26.39
C ARG A 476 -12.93 -21.59 -26.24
N LEU A 477 -12.40 -21.62 -25.02
CA LEU A 477 -11.14 -22.30 -24.73
C LEU A 477 -11.28 -23.82 -24.92
N GLU A 478 -12.43 -24.42 -24.57
CA GLU A 478 -12.74 -25.82 -24.91
C GLU A 478 -12.83 -26.05 -26.43
N GLU A 479 -13.32 -25.07 -27.19
CA GLU A 479 -13.35 -25.12 -28.67
C GLU A 479 -12.00 -24.81 -29.34
N HIS A 480 -10.89 -24.69 -28.59
CA HIS A 480 -9.57 -24.27 -29.07
C HIS A 480 -9.53 -22.91 -29.79
N ARG A 481 -10.54 -22.06 -29.58
CA ARG A 481 -10.60 -20.70 -30.12
C ARG A 481 -10.07 -19.75 -29.04
N LYS A 482 -8.83 -19.26 -29.20
CA LYS A 482 -8.28 -18.20 -28.34
C LYS A 482 -8.74 -16.84 -28.89
N PRO A 483 -9.71 -16.16 -28.27
CA PRO A 483 -10.11 -14.85 -28.74
C PRO A 483 -8.99 -13.84 -28.49
N GLN A 484 -8.80 -12.91 -29.43
CA GLN A 484 -7.83 -11.82 -29.30
C GLN A 484 -8.51 -10.54 -28.82
N LEU A 485 -9.81 -10.37 -29.13
CA LEU A 485 -10.60 -9.20 -28.77
C LEU A 485 -11.92 -9.59 -28.10
N LEU A 486 -12.25 -8.91 -27.00
CA LEU A 486 -13.55 -8.98 -26.33
C LEU A 486 -14.15 -7.57 -26.25
N GLN A 487 -15.34 -7.39 -26.82
CA GLN A 487 -16.16 -6.21 -26.64
C GLN A 487 -17.30 -6.48 -25.65
N LEU A 488 -17.36 -5.66 -24.62
CA LEU A 488 -18.37 -5.68 -23.56
C LEU A 488 -19.39 -4.56 -23.82
N ALA A 489 -20.65 -4.91 -24.05
CA ALA A 489 -21.74 -3.95 -24.26
C ALA A 489 -22.96 -4.31 -23.41
N TYR A 490 -23.93 -3.39 -23.34
CA TYR A 490 -25.20 -3.63 -22.65
C TYR A 490 -26.39 -3.35 -23.57
N ASP A 491 -27.32 -4.31 -23.63
CA ASP A 491 -28.59 -4.20 -24.33
C ASP A 491 -29.75 -4.31 -23.31
N PRO A 492 -30.73 -3.39 -23.31
CA PRO A 492 -31.86 -3.41 -22.38
C PRO A 492 -32.73 -4.68 -22.42
N ARG A 493 -32.71 -5.42 -23.54
CA ARG A 493 -33.50 -6.65 -23.76
C ARG A 493 -32.68 -7.91 -23.52
N GLN A 494 -31.40 -7.91 -23.87
CA GLN A 494 -30.53 -9.09 -23.78
C GLN A 494 -29.59 -9.08 -22.57
N GLY A 495 -29.47 -7.96 -21.87
CA GLY A 495 -28.54 -7.77 -20.76
C GLY A 495 -27.12 -7.52 -21.27
N VAL A 496 -26.13 -8.14 -20.61
CA VAL A 496 -24.71 -7.98 -20.95
C VAL A 496 -24.41 -8.75 -22.24
N VAL A 497 -23.98 -8.04 -23.28
CA VAL A 497 -23.64 -8.60 -24.60
C VAL A 497 -22.12 -8.72 -24.70
N LEU A 498 -21.64 -9.91 -25.07
CA LEU A 498 -20.23 -10.24 -25.23
C LEU A 498 -19.94 -10.58 -26.69
N ASN A 499 -19.21 -9.69 -27.37
CA ASN A 499 -18.77 -9.93 -28.74
C ASN A 499 -17.27 -10.25 -28.73
N PHE A 500 -16.91 -11.39 -29.30
CA PHE A 500 -15.51 -11.79 -29.43
C PHE A 500 -15.09 -11.64 -30.89
N ASP A 501 -13.88 -11.13 -31.12
CA ASP A 501 -13.20 -11.02 -32.42
C ASP A 501 -14.02 -10.29 -33.51
N VAL A 502 -14.43 -9.06 -33.23
CA VAL A 502 -15.13 -8.22 -34.22
C VAL A 502 -14.13 -7.67 -35.26
N GLY A 503 -13.92 -8.42 -36.35
CA GLY A 503 -13.24 -7.99 -37.58
C GLY A 503 -12.68 -9.16 -38.40
N SER A 504 -13.45 -9.80 -39.29
CA SER A 504 -13.59 -9.39 -40.68
C SER A 504 -14.83 -10.06 -41.30
N GLY A 505 -15.88 -9.27 -41.51
CA GLY A 505 -17.16 -9.74 -42.05
C GLY A 505 -17.89 -8.64 -42.81
N TYR A 506 -17.17 -7.93 -43.68
CA TYR A 506 -17.75 -7.15 -44.78
C TYR A 506 -16.88 -7.39 -46.02
N GLN A 507 -17.34 -8.32 -46.86
CA GLN A 507 -17.01 -8.67 -48.26
C GLN A 507 -17.33 -10.18 -48.37
N CYS A 508 -18.39 -10.67 -49.03
CA CYS A 508 -19.25 -10.17 -50.10
C CYS A 508 -20.72 -10.51 -49.85
#